data_AF-A0A7V0IA37-F1
#
_entry.id   AF-A0A7V0IA37-F1
#
_cell.length_a   1.000
_cell.length_b   1.000
_cell.length_c   1.000
_cell.angle_alpha   90.00
_cell.angle_beta   90.00
_cell.angle_gamma   90.00
#
_symmetry.space_group_name_H-M   'P 1'
#
loop_
_entity.id
_entity.type
_entity.pdbx_description
1 polymer ?
#
loop_
_entity_poly.entity_id
_entity_poly.type
_entity_poly.pdbx_seq_one_letter_code
_entity_poly.pdbx_strand_id
1 'polypeptide(L)'
;MVREYEKYFRTPSTLPYRRIEMPSTFKQRVIEELNRLARYYPNGAFSIVYLKVTRSDGSNVPDYLHNSILNAIERSVRASDVIGHNDKLYFLLLPYTDREGARKVSKKLKNNIESLDDLVVTTGFEEIRLKR
;
A
#
# COMPACT_ATOMS: atom_id res chain seq x y z
N MET A 1 -31.95 -4.90 -13.93
CA MET A 1 -30.69 -5.65 -13.98
C MET A 1 -29.49 -4.93 -13.31
N VAL A 2 -29.59 -3.64 -12.94
CA VAL A 2 -28.49 -2.88 -12.28
C VAL A 2 -28.56 -2.89 -10.72
N ARG A 3 -29.70 -3.26 -10.13
CA ARG A 3 -29.94 -3.14 -8.66
C ARG A 3 -29.27 -4.20 -7.80
N GLU A 4 -28.76 -5.30 -8.36
CA GLU A 4 -28.26 -6.43 -7.56
C GLU A 4 -26.81 -6.22 -7.06
N TYR A 5 -26.09 -5.27 -7.65
CA TYR A 5 -24.70 -4.97 -7.31
C TYR A 5 -24.53 -3.80 -6.32
N GLU A 6 -25.56 -2.99 -6.07
CA GLU A 6 -25.47 -1.87 -5.12
C GLU A 6 -25.16 -2.31 -3.67
N LYS A 7 -25.54 -3.55 -3.30
CA LYS A 7 -25.31 -4.08 -1.95
C LYS A 7 -23.84 -4.27 -1.59
N TYR A 8 -22.96 -4.41 -2.58
CA TYR A 8 -21.52 -4.56 -2.36
C TYR A 8 -20.80 -3.23 -2.16
N PHE A 9 -21.45 -2.10 -2.44
CA PHE A 9 -20.88 -0.75 -2.32
C PHE A 9 -21.35 0.01 -1.07
N ARG A 10 -22.24 -0.59 -0.25
CA ARG A 10 -22.87 0.07 0.92
C ARG A 10 -22.46 -0.52 2.26
N THR A 11 -21.18 -0.77 2.46
CA THR A 11 -20.67 -0.84 3.83
C THR A 11 -19.91 0.46 4.09
N PRO A 12 -20.45 1.41 4.87
CA PRO A 12 -19.64 2.50 5.35
C PRO A 12 -18.57 1.84 6.24
N SER A 13 -17.32 1.87 5.79
CA SER A 13 -16.23 1.51 6.68
C SER A 13 -16.26 2.51 7.85
N THR A 14 -16.48 2.02 9.06
CA THR A 14 -16.38 2.78 10.30
C THR A 14 -14.93 3.13 10.65
N LEU A 15 -14.00 2.92 9.71
CA LEU A 15 -12.62 3.34 9.80
C LEU A 15 -12.52 4.71 9.12
N PRO A 16 -11.88 5.71 9.75
CA PRO A 16 -11.68 7.00 9.12
C PRO A 16 -11.01 6.76 7.77
N TYR A 17 -11.65 7.20 6.68
CA TYR A 17 -11.19 7.11 5.30
C TYR A 17 -9.65 7.15 5.21
N ARG A 18 -8.98 6.00 5.14
CA ARG A 18 -7.58 5.96 4.71
C ARG A 18 -7.63 6.21 3.22
N ARG A 19 -7.19 7.40 2.81
CA ARG A 19 -7.18 7.79 1.40
C ARG A 19 -6.14 6.95 0.69
N ILE A 20 -6.60 6.00 -0.11
CA ILE A 20 -5.78 5.37 -1.14
C ILE A 20 -5.48 6.49 -2.16
N GLU A 21 -4.22 6.90 -2.22
CA GLU A 21 -3.82 8.06 -3.01
C GLU A 21 -3.53 7.66 -4.47
N MET A 22 -4.03 8.44 -5.43
CA MET A 22 -3.61 8.37 -6.84
C MET A 22 -2.14 8.79 -6.96
N PRO A 23 -1.40 8.40 -8.02
CA PRO A 23 0.06 8.60 -8.08
C PRO A 23 0.54 10.05 -7.87
N SER A 24 -0.18 11.03 -8.41
CA SER A 24 0.12 12.46 -8.23
C SER A 24 -0.03 12.91 -6.77
N THR A 25 -1.13 12.52 -6.13
CA THR A 25 -1.41 12.82 -4.72
C THR A 25 -0.51 12.04 -3.78
N PHE A 26 -0.19 10.79 -4.12
CA PHE A 26 0.76 9.97 -3.38
C PHE A 26 2.14 10.63 -3.34
N LYS A 27 2.63 11.12 -4.49
CA LYS A 27 3.91 11.84 -4.55
C LYS A 27 3.90 13.08 -3.65
N GLN A 28 2.85 13.89 -3.69
CA GLN A 28 2.72 15.06 -2.81
C GLN A 28 2.72 14.65 -1.32
N ARG A 29 1.93 13.63 -0.97
CA ARG A 29 1.84 13.10 0.40
C ARG A 29 3.19 12.59 0.90
N VAL A 30 3.93 11.88 0.05
CA VAL A 30 5.29 11.40 0.37
C VAL A 30 6.22 12.58 0.65
N ILE A 31 6.19 13.62 -0.18
CA ILE A 31 7.01 14.82 0.03
C ILE A 31 6.64 15.52 1.34
N GLU A 32 5.34 15.68 1.63
CA GLU A 32 4.84 16.29 2.86
C GLU A 32 5.28 15.50 4.10
N GLU A 33 5.13 14.17 4.07
CA GLU A 33 5.56 13.30 5.17
C GLU A 33 7.08 13.33 5.34
N LEU A 34 7.86 13.24 4.26
CA LEU A 34 9.31 13.36 4.34
C LEU A 34 9.73 14.72 4.91
N ASN A 35 9.10 15.82 4.50
CA ASN A 35 9.37 17.16 5.04
C ASN A 35 9.00 17.28 6.52
N ARG A 36 7.85 16.75 6.91
CA ARG A 36 7.40 16.73 8.32
C ARG A 36 8.40 15.95 9.16
N LEU A 37 8.80 14.77 8.69
CA LEU A 37 9.70 13.89 9.40
C LEU A 37 11.12 14.42 9.46
N ALA A 38 11.62 15.08 8.41
CA ALA A 38 12.90 15.78 8.43
C ALA A 38 12.98 16.85 9.53
N ARG A 39 11.87 17.56 9.79
CA ARG A 39 11.79 18.61 10.81
C ARG A 39 11.72 18.04 12.23
N TYR A 40 10.90 17.01 12.45
CA TYR A 40 10.61 16.52 13.81
C TYR A 40 11.42 15.28 14.21
N TYR A 41 11.90 14.50 13.24
CA TYR A 41 12.61 13.23 13.42
C TYR A 41 13.76 13.08 12.42
N PRO A 42 14.79 13.94 12.49
CA PRO A 42 15.85 14.01 11.48
C PRO A 42 16.69 12.73 11.35
N ASN A 43 16.67 11.86 12.36
CA ASN A 43 17.38 10.58 12.36
C ASN A 43 16.45 9.37 12.15
N GLY A 44 15.17 9.61 11.83
CA GLY A 44 14.21 8.54 11.57
C GLY A 44 14.56 7.77 10.30
N ALA A 45 14.30 6.45 10.31
CA ALA A 45 14.33 5.64 9.10
C ALA A 45 12.98 5.67 8.41
N PHE A 46 12.98 5.72 7.07
CA PHE A 46 11.77 5.65 6.26
C PHE A 46 11.97 4.59 5.21
N SER A 47 10.92 3.86 4.90
CA SER A 47 10.98 2.90 3.81
C SER A 47 9.80 3.07 2.88
N ILE A 48 10.07 2.95 1.59
CA ILE A 48 9.03 2.79 0.58
C ILE A 48 9.00 1.31 0.20
N VAL A 49 7.82 0.69 0.28
CA VAL A 49 7.58 -0.66 -0.23
C VAL A 49 6.72 -0.53 -1.49
N TYR A 50 7.06 -1.30 -2.53
CA TYR A 50 6.24 -1.43 -3.72
C TYR A 50 5.86 -2.89 -3.95
N LEU A 51 4.62 -3.10 -4.37
CA LEU A 51 4.04 -4.40 -4.67
C LEU A 51 3.52 -4.39 -6.10
N LYS A 52 4.00 -5.32 -6.92
CA LYS A 52 3.41 -5.66 -8.21
C LYS A 52 2.62 -6.95 -8.04
N VAL A 53 1.34 -6.92 -8.38
CA VAL A 53 0.45 -8.08 -8.30
C VAL A 53 0.03 -8.46 -9.71
N THR A 54 0.19 -9.74 -10.05
CA THR A 54 -0.25 -10.33 -11.31
C THR A 54 -0.95 -11.65 -11.03
N ARG A 55 -1.69 -12.18 -12.00
CA ARG A 55 -2.14 -13.58 -11.97
C ARG A 55 -0.95 -14.52 -12.20
N SER A 56 -1.08 -15.79 -11.81
CA SER A 56 -0.01 -16.80 -12.02
C SER A 56 0.30 -17.05 -13.51
N ASP A 57 -0.72 -16.89 -14.36
CA ASP A 57 -0.61 -16.95 -15.83
C ASP A 57 0.03 -15.69 -16.45
N GLY A 58 0.41 -14.71 -15.64
CA GLY A 58 1.00 -13.44 -16.06
C GLY A 58 0.00 -12.39 -16.53
N SER A 59 -1.30 -12.68 -16.52
CA SER A 59 -2.35 -11.72 -16.87
C SER A 59 -2.55 -10.65 -15.79
N ASN A 60 -3.27 -9.59 -16.17
CA ASN A 60 -3.62 -8.51 -15.26
C ASN A 60 -4.59 -8.99 -14.19
N VAL A 61 -4.54 -8.35 -13.02
CA VAL A 61 -5.50 -8.60 -11.95
C VAL A 61 -6.89 -8.09 -12.39
N PRO A 62 -7.95 -8.90 -12.26
CA PRO A 62 -9.32 -8.44 -12.52
C PRO A 62 -9.76 -7.31 -11.58
N ASP A 63 -10.60 -6.41 -12.09
CA ASP A 63 -11.07 -5.23 -11.35
C ASP A 63 -11.69 -5.55 -9.99
N TYR A 64 -12.44 -6.66 -9.91
CA TYR A 64 -13.11 -7.07 -8.67
C TYR A 64 -12.13 -7.49 -7.56
N LEU A 65 -10.90 -7.88 -7.88
CA LEU A 65 -9.88 -8.26 -6.89
C LEU A 65 -9.11 -7.08 -6.32
N HIS A 66 -9.10 -5.92 -6.99
CA HIS A 66 -8.36 -4.74 -6.51
C HIS A 66 -8.83 -4.31 -5.11
N ASN A 67 -10.14 -4.34 -4.84
CA ASN A 67 -10.68 -4.02 -3.52
C ASN A 67 -10.22 -5.00 -2.43
N SER A 68 -10.15 -6.30 -2.75
CA SER A 68 -9.65 -7.32 -1.82
C SER A 68 -8.17 -7.13 -1.51
N ILE A 69 -7.37 -6.79 -2.53
CA ILE A 69 -5.95 -6.49 -2.37
C ILE A 69 -5.75 -5.24 -1.50
N LEU A 70 -6.47 -4.16 -1.78
CA LEU A 70 -6.41 -2.92 -1.00
C LEU A 70 -6.79 -3.17 0.46
N ASN A 71 -7.86 -3.92 0.72
CA ASN A 71 -8.26 -4.30 2.07
C ASN A 71 -7.18 -5.12 2.80
N ALA A 72 -6.51 -6.05 2.10
CA ALA A 72 -5.41 -6.82 2.67
C ALA A 72 -4.19 -5.94 3.00
N ILE A 73 -3.92 -4.95 2.15
CA ILE A 73 -2.88 -3.95 2.37
C ILE A 73 -3.21 -3.09 3.60
N GLU A 74 -4.40 -2.51 3.66
CA GLU A 74 -4.84 -1.64 4.75
C GLU A 74 -4.76 -2.32 6.13
N ARG A 75 -5.17 -3.58 6.22
CA ARG A 75 -5.08 -4.38 7.46
C ARG A 75 -3.67 -4.73 7.87
N SER A 76 -2.71 -4.61 6.95
CA SER A 76 -1.31 -4.97 7.18
C SER A 76 -0.45 -3.79 7.60
N VAL A 77 -0.97 -2.55 7.52
CA VAL A 77 -0.23 -1.31 7.75
C VAL A 77 -0.81 -0.43 8.85
N ARG A 78 0.04 0.45 9.40
CA ARG A 78 -0.29 1.38 10.48
C ARG A 78 -1.08 2.57 9.96
N ALA A 79 -1.71 3.32 10.86
CA ALA A 79 -2.47 4.53 10.50
C ALA A 79 -1.59 5.66 9.96
N SER A 80 -0.30 5.66 10.32
CA SER A 80 0.70 6.61 9.82
C SER A 80 1.20 6.28 8.41
N ASP A 81 0.94 5.07 7.92
CA ASP A 81 1.49 4.61 6.64
C ASP A 81 0.63 5.17 5.50
N VAL A 82 1.28 5.60 4.42
CA VAL A 82 0.58 6.14 3.25
C VAL A 82 0.50 5.06 2.19
N ILE A 83 -0.70 4.80 1.69
CA ILE A 83 -0.94 3.84 0.62
C ILE A 83 -1.22 4.61 -0.67
N GLY A 84 -0.53 4.26 -1.74
CA GLY A 84 -0.83 4.70 -3.09
C GLY A 84 -1.04 3.50 -4.01
N HIS A 85 -1.76 3.71 -5.10
CA HIS A 85 -1.85 2.69 -6.14
C HIS A 85 -1.90 3.32 -7.53
N ASN A 86 -1.53 2.50 -8.51
CA ASN A 86 -1.93 2.65 -9.89
C ASN A 86 -2.33 1.28 -10.44
N ASP A 87 -2.75 1.22 -11.70
CA ASP A 87 -3.28 0.02 -12.36
C ASP A 87 -2.34 -1.21 -12.27
N LYS A 88 -1.05 -1.02 -11.97
CA LYS A 88 -0.04 -2.10 -11.99
C LYS A 88 0.73 -2.26 -10.68
N LEU A 89 0.71 -1.26 -9.81
CA LEU A 89 1.58 -1.17 -8.65
C LEU A 89 0.87 -0.55 -7.45
N TYR A 90 1.14 -1.12 -6.28
CA TYR A 90 0.81 -0.52 -5.00
C TYR A 90 2.09 0.00 -4.36
N PHE A 91 2.00 1.19 -3.77
CA PHE A 91 3.09 1.87 -3.11
C PHE A 91 2.73 2.11 -1.66
N LEU A 92 3.70 1.93 -0.78
CA LEU A 92 3.54 2.14 0.65
C LEU A 92 4.68 2.98 1.16
N LEU A 93 4.38 4.15 1.71
CA LEU A 93 5.32 4.86 2.56
C LEU A 93 5.14 4.35 3.99
N LEU A 94 6.22 3.87 4.58
CA LEU A 94 6.28 3.38 5.97
C LEU A 94 7.15 4.33 6.80
N PRO A 95 6.54 5.33 7.46
CA PRO A 95 7.25 6.18 8.40
C PRO A 95 7.88 5.37 9.54
N TYR A 96 9.05 5.80 10.02
CA TYR A 96 9.74 5.20 11.17
C TYR A 96 10.02 3.70 11.00
N THR A 97 10.27 3.28 9.77
CA THR A 97 10.46 1.88 9.41
C THR A 97 11.78 1.75 8.67
N ASP A 98 12.70 1.00 9.27
CA ASP A 98 13.99 0.66 8.67
C ASP A 98 13.86 -0.45 7.63
N ARG A 99 14.97 -0.79 6.97
CA ARG A 99 15.03 -1.84 5.97
C ARG A 99 14.48 -3.19 6.47
N GLU A 100 14.78 -3.57 7.70
CA GLU A 100 14.35 -4.86 8.24
C GLU A 100 12.85 -4.90 8.50
N GLY A 101 12.30 -3.83 9.07
CA GLY A 101 10.87 -3.63 9.23
C GLY A 101 10.14 -3.64 7.90
N ALA A 102 10.66 -2.92 6.90
CA ALA A 102 10.09 -2.89 5.55
C ALA A 102 10.09 -4.28 4.90
N ARG A 103 11.16 -5.06 5.08
CA ARG A 103 11.24 -6.45 4.63
C ARG A 103 10.17 -7.33 5.29
N LYS A 104 9.93 -7.17 6.59
CA LYS A 104 8.90 -7.92 7.32
C LYS A 104 7.49 -7.55 6.84
N VAL A 105 7.21 -6.26 6.66
CA VAL A 105 5.94 -5.76 6.13
C VAL A 105 5.70 -6.27 4.71
N SER A 106 6.71 -6.18 3.85
CA SER A 106 6.67 -6.69 2.47
C SER A 106 6.37 -8.19 2.42
N LYS A 107 7.06 -9.01 3.21
CA LYS A 107 6.81 -10.46 3.28
C LYS A 107 5.39 -10.78 3.78
N LYS A 108 4.91 -10.05 4.79
CA LYS A 108 3.54 -10.20 5.31
C LYS A 108 2.51 -9.85 4.23
N LEU A 109 2.70 -8.74 3.53
CA LEU A 109 1.82 -8.29 2.44
C LEU A 109 1.78 -9.31 1.31
N LYS A 110 2.95 -9.81 0.89
CA LYS A 110 3.07 -10.88 -0.10
C LYS A 110 2.20 -12.08 0.27
N ASN A 111 2.45 -12.66 1.45
CA ASN A 111 1.72 -13.87 1.88
C ASN A 111 0.20 -13.63 1.98
N ASN A 112 -0.21 -12.46 2.50
CA ASN A 112 -1.63 -12.15 2.63
C ASN A 112 -2.33 -12.00 1.27
N ILE A 113 -1.68 -11.34 0.31
CA ILE A 113 -2.26 -11.10 -1.01
C ILE A 113 -2.27 -12.37 -1.85
N GLU A 114 -1.18 -13.16 -1.84
CA GLU A 114 -1.11 -14.46 -2.54
C GLU A 114 -2.10 -15.49 -1.97
N SER A 115 -2.65 -15.28 -0.76
CA SER A 115 -3.69 -16.15 -0.20
C SER A 115 -5.11 -15.81 -0.66
N LEU A 116 -5.32 -14.69 -1.36
CA LEU A 116 -6.66 -14.25 -1.76
C LEU A 116 -7.20 -15.01 -2.97
N ASP A 117 -6.32 -15.34 -3.93
CA ASP A 117 -6.62 -16.00 -5.20
C ASP A 117 -5.29 -16.46 -5.80
N ASP A 118 -5.30 -16.97 -7.03
CA ASP A 118 -4.16 -17.33 -7.84
C ASP A 118 -3.38 -16.08 -8.33
N LEU A 119 -2.76 -15.42 -7.36
CA LEU A 119 -1.99 -14.19 -7.48
C LEU A 119 -0.51 -14.45 -7.19
N VAL A 120 0.35 -13.77 -7.93
CA VAL A 120 1.79 -13.72 -7.71
C VAL A 120 2.17 -12.30 -7.34
N VAL A 121 2.88 -12.15 -6.22
CA VAL A 121 3.27 -10.83 -5.71
C VAL A 121 4.79 -10.68 -5.78
N THR A 122 5.21 -9.72 -6.59
CA THR A 122 6.60 -9.25 -6.63
C THR A 122 6.73 -8.02 -5.75
N THR A 123 7.62 -8.07 -4.77
CA THR A 123 7.83 -6.99 -3.82
C THR A 123 9.23 -6.40 -3.95
N GLY A 124 9.37 -5.10 -3.76
CA GLY A 124 10.65 -4.49 -3.45
C GLY A 124 10.49 -3.31 -2.50
N PHE A 125 11.62 -2.80 -2.02
CA PHE A 125 11.62 -1.69 -1.08
C PHE A 125 12.94 -0.91 -1.12
N GLU A 126 12.86 0.35 -0.70
CA GLU A 126 13.99 1.25 -0.54
C GLU A 126 13.93 1.93 0.82
N GLU A 127 15.05 1.93 1.54
CA GLU A 127 15.20 2.74 2.76
C GLU A 127 15.71 4.13 2.37
N ILE A 128 14.97 5.15 2.76
CA ILE A 128 15.35 6.55 2.61
C ILE A 128 15.96 7.02 3.93
N ARG A 129 17.25 7.33 3.89
CA ARG A 129 17.94 8.03 4.97
C ARG A 129 18.03 9.51 4.65
N LEU A 130 17.48 10.33 5.53
CA LEU A 130 17.67 11.77 5.46
C LEU A 130 19.12 12.06 5.89
N LYS A 131 19.99 12.38 4.92
CA LYS A 131 21.35 12.83 5.22
C LYS A 131 21.28 14.27 5.73
N ARG A 132 22.01 14.55 6.81
CA ARG A 132 22.33 15.92 7.22
C ARG A 132 23.30 16.54 6.22
#